data_AF-W2TJE8-F1
#
_entry.id   AF-W2TJE8-F1
#
_cell.length_a   1.000
_cell.length_b   1.000
_cell.length_c   1.000
_cell.angle_alpha   90.00
_cell.angle_beta   90.00
_cell.angle_gamma   90.00
#
_symmetry.space_group_name_H-M   'P 1'
#
loop_
_entity.id
_entity.type
_entity.pdbx_description
1 polymer ?
#
loop_
_entity_poly.entity_id
_entity_poly.type
_entity_poly.pdbx_seq_one_letter_code
_entity_poly.pdbx_strand_id
1 'polypeptide(L)'
;MSRILAEVDRASSSLKNTPRSIPHINSLFIHERGSEDKGVEIRGLKTNTSLIDMLIGVCRGVIRNLFSLVPPELFISYGVKKLFLVGSAKQDRFLVHIKEYLKEHGANHIDLHLAETDTSAAYGIAL
;
A
#
# COMPACT_ATOMS: atom_id res chain seq x y z
N MET A 1 13.50 5.52 14.70
CA MET A 1 12.48 5.41 13.63
C MET A 1 12.06 3.94 13.35
N SER A 2 12.81 2.92 13.78
CA SER A 2 12.52 1.50 13.51
C SER A 2 11.38 0.87 14.33
N ARG A 3 11.20 1.24 15.60
CA ARG A 3 10.22 0.58 16.48
C ARG A 3 8.76 0.84 16.09
N ILE A 4 8.44 2.09 15.75
CA ILE A 4 7.08 2.48 15.36
C ILE A 4 6.69 1.80 14.05
N LEU A 5 7.59 1.77 13.06
CA LEU A 5 7.30 1.10 11.78
C LEU A 5 7.11 -0.41 11.96
N ALA A 6 7.91 -1.06 12.81
CA ALA A 6 7.72 -2.48 13.14
C ALA A 6 6.38 -2.74 13.86
N GLU A 7 5.91 -1.79 14.67
CA GLU A 7 4.60 -1.87 15.30
C GLU A 7 3.47 -1.69 14.28
N VAL A 8 3.63 -0.78 13.31
CA VAL A 8 2.69 -0.63 12.18
C VAL A 8 2.67 -1.89 11.32
N ASP A 9 3.82 -2.49 11.01
CA ASP A 9 3.91 -3.76 10.27
C ASP A 9 3.13 -4.87 11.01
N ARG A 10 3.40 -5.05 12.31
CA ARG A 10 2.70 -6.03 13.15
C ARG A 10 1.19 -5.77 13.20
N ALA A 11 0.79 -4.52 13.42
CA ALA A 11 -0.60 -4.13 13.52
C ALA A 11 -1.34 -4.29 12.18
N SER A 12 -0.69 -3.98 11.06
CA SER A 12 -1.25 -4.15 9.71
C SER A 12 -1.53 -5.63 9.43
N SER A 13 -0.59 -6.51 9.76
CA SER A 13 -0.74 -7.96 9.60
C SER A 13 -1.82 -8.57 10.49
N SER A 14 -2.11 -7.95 11.65
CA SER A 14 -3.13 -8.46 12.57
C SER A 14 -4.54 -7.90 12.34
N LEU A 15 -4.75 -6.99 11.38
CA LEU A 15 -6.05 -6.33 11.15
C LEU A 15 -7.22 -7.29 10.90
N LYS A 16 -6.97 -8.44 10.26
CA LYS A 16 -8.00 -9.46 10.04
C LYS A 16 -8.47 -10.13 11.33
N ASN A 17 -7.60 -10.21 12.32
CA ASN A 17 -7.84 -10.88 13.60
C ASN A 17 -8.25 -9.88 14.70
N THR A 18 -7.89 -8.61 14.55
CA THR A 18 -8.21 -7.55 15.50
C THR A 18 -8.76 -6.36 14.73
N PRO A 19 -10.10 -6.27 14.56
CA PRO A 19 -10.73 -5.18 13.84
C PRO A 19 -10.40 -3.84 14.51
N ARG A 20 -9.75 -2.95 13.75
CA ARG A 20 -9.42 -1.58 14.18
C ARG A 20 -10.23 -0.58 13.37
N SER A 21 -10.63 0.52 14.02
CA SER A 21 -11.29 1.63 13.34
C SER A 21 -10.25 2.52 12.65
N ILE A 22 -9.70 2.03 11.55
CA ILE A 22 -8.68 2.74 10.77
C ILE A 22 -9.35 3.91 10.03
N PRO A 23 -8.91 5.16 10.24
CA PRO A 23 -9.46 6.31 9.52
C PRO A 23 -9.15 6.22 8.03
N HIS A 24 -10.03 6.81 7.23
CA HIS A 24 -9.78 6.97 5.80
C HIS A 24 -8.86 8.16 5.60
N ILE A 25 -7.70 7.95 4.99
CA ILE A 25 -6.74 9.00 4.71
C ILE A 25 -6.49 9.04 3.20
N ASN A 26 -6.73 10.19 2.59
CA ASN A 26 -6.28 10.49 1.24
C ASN A 26 -4.92 11.18 1.33
N SER A 27 -3.86 10.42 1.06
CA SER A 27 -2.47 10.82 1.27
C SER A 27 -1.85 11.46 0.03
N LEU A 28 -2.40 12.58 -0.45
CA LEU A 28 -1.75 13.41 -1.46
C LEU A 28 -0.90 14.46 -0.72
N PHE A 29 0.37 14.12 -0.48
CA PHE A 29 1.30 15.00 0.26
C PHE A 29 2.06 15.98 -0.65
N ILE A 30 1.98 15.80 -1.96
CA ILE A 30 2.55 16.67 -3.00
C ILE A 30 1.60 16.69 -4.20
N HIS A 31 1.68 17.73 -5.05
CA HIS A 31 1.04 17.72 -6.37
C HIS A 31 1.46 16.44 -7.12
N GLU A 32 0.53 15.48 -7.22
CA GLU A 32 0.81 14.22 -7.88
C GLU A 32 0.82 14.43 -9.39
N ARG A 33 1.81 13.85 -10.08
CA ARG A 33 1.94 14.03 -11.53
C ARG A 33 0.80 13.28 -12.20
N GLY A 34 -0.19 14.00 -12.72
CA GLY A 34 -1.31 13.42 -13.47
C GLY A 34 -2.61 13.29 -12.68
N SER A 35 -2.74 13.89 -11.49
CA SER A 35 -4.03 14.04 -10.80
C SER A 35 -4.22 15.44 -10.21
N GLU A 36 -5.47 15.85 -10.02
CA GLU A 36 -5.79 17.10 -9.33
C GLU A 36 -5.34 17.03 -7.87
N ASP A 37 -4.63 18.05 -7.39
CA ASP A 37 -4.31 18.18 -5.97
C ASP A 37 -5.56 18.56 -5.19
N LYS A 38 -6.04 17.60 -4.39
CA LYS A 38 -7.19 17.75 -3.51
C LYS A 38 -6.79 17.97 -2.05
N GLY A 39 -5.49 18.12 -1.78
CA GLY A 39 -4.92 18.19 -0.44
C GLY A 39 -5.05 16.87 0.34
N VAL A 40 -4.58 16.91 1.59
CA VAL A 40 -4.71 15.80 2.53
C VAL A 40 -6.10 15.81 3.14
N GLU A 41 -6.81 14.69 3.02
CA GLU A 41 -8.12 14.50 3.65
C GLU A 41 -8.07 13.34 4.65
N ILE A 42 -8.58 13.57 5.86
CA ILE A 42 -8.69 12.56 6.91
C ILE A 42 -10.16 12.47 7.34
N ARG A 43 -10.79 11.30 7.18
CA ARG A 43 -12.18 11.03 7.57
C ARG A 43 -12.26 9.86 8.57
N GLY A 44 -13.27 9.91 9.43
CA GLY A 44 -13.57 8.80 10.35
C GLY A 44 -12.66 8.72 11.58
N LEU A 45 -12.06 9.85 11.98
CA LEU A 45 -11.37 9.96 13.27
C LEU A 45 -12.36 9.73 14.42
N LYS A 46 -11.92 8.95 15.41
CA LYS A 46 -12.65 8.70 16.65
C LYS A 46 -11.79 9.11 17.84
N THR A 47 -12.41 9.31 18.99
CA THR A 47 -11.71 9.67 20.24
C THR A 47 -10.68 8.63 20.68
N ASN A 48 -10.83 7.38 20.23
CA ASN A 48 -9.92 6.28 20.50
C ASN A 48 -8.99 5.93 19.32
N THR A 49 -8.94 6.74 18.27
CA THR A 49 -8.02 6.51 17.15
C THR A 49 -6.57 6.70 17.63
N SER A 50 -5.77 5.64 17.55
CA SER A 50 -4.36 5.70 17.94
C SER A 50 -3.46 6.23 16.83
N LEU A 51 -2.23 6.62 17.18
CA LEU A 51 -1.19 6.95 16.20
C LEU A 51 -0.92 5.79 15.23
N ILE A 52 -0.95 4.55 15.70
CA ILE A 52 -0.76 3.38 14.84
C ILE A 52 -1.91 3.28 13.83
N ASP A 53 -3.15 3.53 14.24
CA ASP A 53 -4.29 3.50 13.33
C ASP A 53 -4.19 4.60 12.26
N MET A 54 -3.70 5.78 12.64
CA MET A 54 -3.39 6.86 11.70
C MET A 54 -2.34 6.44 10.68
N LEU A 55 -1.22 5.85 11.11
CA LEU A 55 -0.14 5.41 10.22
C LEU A 55 -0.58 4.29 9.28
N ILE A 56 -1.42 3.36 9.75
CA ILE A 56 -2.06 2.35 8.89
C ILE A 56 -2.96 3.03 7.85
N GLY A 57 -3.76 4.03 8.28
CA GLY A 57 -4.60 4.83 7.38
C GLY A 57 -3.77 5.49 6.27
N VAL A 58 -2.61 6.06 6.61
CA VAL A 58 -1.66 6.63 5.64
C VAL A 58 -1.17 5.57 4.67
N CYS A 59 -0.75 4.40 5.17
CA CYS A 59 -0.29 3.32 4.29
C CYS A 59 -1.38 2.86 3.31
N ARG A 60 -2.63 2.74 3.77
CA ARG A 60 -3.78 2.46 2.89
C ARG A 60 -4.01 3.56 1.86
N GLY A 61 -3.90 4.82 2.26
CA GLY A 61 -3.97 5.97 1.35
C GLY A 61 -2.93 5.89 0.24
N VAL A 62 -1.67 5.58 0.59
CA VAL A 62 -0.57 5.44 -0.38
C VAL A 62 -0.87 4.34 -1.40
N ILE A 63 -1.36 3.19 -0.95
CA ILE A 63 -1.73 2.08 -1.85
C ILE A 63 -2.91 2.46 -2.78
N ARG A 64 -3.92 3.17 -2.26
CA ARG A 64 -5.04 3.66 -3.09
C ARG A 64 -4.55 4.65 -4.15
N ASN A 65 -3.67 5.57 -3.79
CA ASN A 65 -3.12 6.53 -4.73
C ASN A 65 -2.32 5.82 -5.83
N LEU A 66 -1.49 4.84 -5.45
CA LEU A 66 -0.74 4.04 -6.41
C LEU A 66 -1.67 3.35 -7.44
N PHE A 67 -2.71 2.67 -6.98
CA PHE A 67 -3.64 1.97 -7.88
C PHE A 67 -4.64 2.90 -8.58
N SER A 68 -4.80 4.15 -8.14
CA SER A 68 -5.53 5.14 -8.93
C SER A 68 -4.78 5.55 -10.21
N LEU A 69 -3.44 5.51 -10.16
CA LEU A 69 -2.58 5.80 -11.31
C LEU A 69 -2.45 4.60 -12.25
N VAL A 70 -2.40 3.40 -11.69
CA VAL A 70 -2.34 2.14 -12.46
C VAL A 70 -3.41 1.18 -11.94
N PRO A 71 -4.65 1.29 -12.46
CA PRO A 71 -5.78 0.49 -12.00
C PRO A 71 -5.57 -1.02 -12.18
N PRO A 72 -6.03 -1.88 -11.24
CA PRO A 72 -5.92 -3.33 -11.37
C PRO A 72 -6.54 -3.92 -12.65
N GLU A 73 -7.54 -3.25 -13.21
CA GLU A 73 -8.18 -3.60 -14.47
C GLU A 73 -7.19 -3.59 -15.64
N LEU A 74 -6.19 -2.70 -15.61
CA LEU A 74 -5.13 -2.68 -16.63
C LEU A 74 -4.26 -3.95 -16.53
N PHE A 75 -3.95 -4.40 -15.32
CA PHE A 75 -3.19 -5.65 -15.16
C PHE A 75 -3.95 -6.83 -15.77
N ILE A 76 -5.26 -6.90 -15.53
CA ILE A 76 -6.14 -7.92 -16.13
C ILE A 76 -6.13 -7.81 -17.66
N SER A 77 -6.36 -6.61 -18.21
CA SER A 77 -6.46 -6.41 -19.66
C SER A 77 -5.17 -6.74 -20.40
N TYR A 78 -4.02 -6.48 -19.78
CA TYR A 78 -2.71 -6.79 -20.34
C TYR A 78 -2.21 -8.20 -19.98
N GLY A 79 -3.01 -9.01 -19.27
CA GLY A 79 -2.65 -10.38 -18.91
C GLY A 79 -1.44 -10.45 -17.97
N VAL A 80 -1.26 -9.45 -17.11
CA VAL A 80 -0.18 -9.42 -16.11
C VAL A 80 -0.42 -10.53 -15.09
N LYS A 81 0.59 -11.38 -14.90
CA LYS A 81 0.52 -12.52 -13.97
C LYS A 81 1.29 -12.31 -12.68
N LYS A 82 2.28 -11.42 -12.68
CA LYS A 82 3.24 -11.25 -11.58
C LYS A 82 3.49 -9.78 -11.32
N LEU A 83 3.49 -9.39 -10.05
CA LEU A 83 3.96 -8.09 -9.60
C LEU A 83 5.12 -8.29 -8.63
N PHE A 84 6.26 -7.67 -8.96
CA PHE A 84 7.43 -7.71 -8.11
C PHE A 84 7.42 -6.51 -7.18
N LEU A 85 7.48 -6.78 -5.87
CA LEU A 85 7.54 -5.76 -4.83
C LEU A 85 8.99 -5.59 -4.39
N VAL A 86 9.47 -4.35 -4.44
CA VAL A 86 10.85 -3.96 -4.13
C VAL A 86 10.89 -2.92 -3.00
N GLY A 87 12.01 -2.85 -2.27
CA GLY A 87 12.20 -1.89 -1.20
C GLY A 87 11.13 -1.98 -0.10
N SER A 88 10.58 -0.82 0.30
CA SER A 88 9.58 -0.76 1.38
C SER A 88 8.26 -1.45 1.04
N ALA A 89 7.90 -1.62 -0.23
CA ALA A 89 6.65 -2.29 -0.62
C ALA A 89 6.58 -3.76 -0.15
N LYS A 90 7.73 -4.37 0.16
CA LYS A 90 7.83 -5.73 0.71
C LYS A 90 7.38 -5.83 2.17
N GLN A 91 7.33 -4.70 2.88
CA GLN A 91 7.06 -4.67 4.31
C GLN A 91 5.55 -4.77 4.56
N ASP A 92 5.15 -5.39 5.67
CA ASP A 92 3.76 -5.71 5.97
C ASP A 92 2.84 -4.49 6.02
N ARG A 93 3.33 -3.31 6.45
CA ARG A 93 2.58 -2.05 6.38
C ARG A 93 2.07 -1.69 4.99
N PHE A 94 2.64 -2.23 3.92
CA PHE A 94 2.17 -2.05 2.54
C PHE A 94 1.67 -3.35 1.92
N LEU A 95 2.42 -4.44 2.08
CA LEU A 95 2.16 -5.72 1.44
C LEU A 95 0.73 -6.23 1.69
N VAL A 96 0.26 -6.15 2.94
CA VAL A 96 -1.07 -6.66 3.29
C VAL A 96 -2.18 -5.84 2.62
N HIS A 97 -1.98 -4.52 2.51
CA HIS A 97 -2.94 -3.61 1.88
C HIS A 97 -2.91 -3.72 0.36
N ILE A 98 -1.76 -3.98 -0.26
CA ILE A 98 -1.67 -4.32 -1.69
C ILE A 98 -2.48 -5.59 -1.97
N LYS A 99 -2.30 -6.64 -1.17
CA LYS A 99 -3.06 -7.90 -1.29
C LYS A 99 -4.57 -7.69 -1.13
N GLU A 100 -4.97 -6.93 -0.12
CA GLU A 100 -6.39 -6.60 0.12
C GLU A 100 -6.97 -5.82 -1.06
N TYR A 101 -6.27 -4.78 -1.54
CA TYR A 101 -6.74 -3.95 -2.64
C TYR A 101 -6.92 -4.76 -3.93
N LEU A 102 -5.92 -5.56 -4.32
CA LEU A 102 -6.03 -6.42 -5.51
C LEU A 102 -7.18 -7.42 -5.39
N LYS A 103 -7.40 -7.98 -4.20
CA LYS A 103 -8.53 -8.89 -3.96
C LYS A 103 -9.87 -8.18 -4.11
N GLU A 104 -10.01 -6.98 -3.54
CA GLU A 104 -11.24 -6.16 -3.64
C GLU A 104 -11.58 -5.79 -5.09
N HIS A 105 -10.59 -5.69 -5.98
CA HIS A 105 -10.75 -5.31 -7.38
C HIS A 105 -10.64 -6.51 -8.35
N GLY A 106 -10.80 -7.74 -7.87
CA GLY A 106 -10.82 -8.94 -8.74
C GLY A 106 -9.47 -9.32 -9.37
N ALA A 107 -8.38 -8.70 -8.96
CA ALA A 107 -7.02 -8.94 -9.44
C ALA A 107 -6.24 -9.93 -8.54
N ASN A 108 -6.94 -10.87 -7.90
CA ASN A 108 -6.38 -11.87 -6.99
C ASN A 108 -5.56 -12.98 -7.68
N HIS A 109 -5.62 -13.07 -9.01
CA HIS A 109 -4.85 -13.99 -9.83
C HIS A 109 -3.40 -13.53 -10.05
N ILE A 110 -3.05 -12.30 -9.63
CA ILE A 110 -1.71 -11.75 -9.75
C ILE A 110 -0.83 -12.25 -8.60
N ASP A 111 0.24 -12.94 -8.95
CA ASP A 111 1.23 -13.41 -7.99
C ASP A 111 2.13 -12.27 -7.53
N LEU A 112 2.14 -12.00 -6.22
CA LEU A 112 3.05 -11.02 -5.62
C LEU A 112 4.38 -11.68 -5.27
N HIS A 113 5.45 -11.24 -5.93
CA HIS A 113 6.81 -11.69 -5.68
C HIS A 113 7.59 -10.63 -4.89
N LEU A 114 8.12 -11.00 -3.72
CA LEU A 114 9.00 -10.11 -2.96
C LEU A 114 10.41 -10.23 -3.52
N ALA A 115 10.99 -9.14 -4.01
CA ALA A 115 12.36 -9.16 -4.50
C ALA A 115 13.34 -9.46 -3.36
N GLU A 116 14.18 -10.48 -3.56
CA GLU A 116 15.21 -10.90 -2.60
C GLU A 116 16.24 -9.80 -2.35
N THR A 117 16.58 -9.04 -3.40
CA THR A 117 17.52 -7.93 -3.34
C THR A 117 16.85 -6.61 -3.72
N ASP A 118 17.27 -5.53 -3.07
CA ASP A 118 16.80 -4.17 -3.41
C ASP A 118 17.55 -3.57 -4.61
N THR A 119 18.45 -4.34 -5.25
CA THR A 119 19.32 -3.89 -6.33
C THR A 119 18.73 -4.05 -7.74
N SER A 120 17.41 -4.24 -7.86
CA SER A 120 16.73 -4.52 -9.13
C SER A 120 17.10 -3.56 -10.28
N ALA A 121 17.21 -2.26 -10.01
CA ALA A 121 17.60 -1.27 -11.03
C ALA A 121 19.07 -1.37 -11.46
N ALA A 122 19.99 -1.60 -10.53
CA ALA A 122 21.41 -1.75 -10.82
C ALA A 122 21.72 -3.08 -11.54
N TYR A 123 21.01 -4.14 -11.16
CA TYR A 123 21.13 -5.44 -11.81
C TYR A 123 20.62 -5.40 -13.27
N GLY A 124 19.55 -4.65 -13.55
CA GLY A 124 19.00 -4.52 -14.90
C GLY A 124 19.94 -3.84 -15.91
N ILE A 125 20.86 -2.98 -15.46
CA ILE A 125 21.86 -2.34 -16.33
C ILE A 125 23.04 -3.29 -16.64
N ALA A 126 23.27 -4.29 -15.79
CA ALA A 126 24.39 -5.22 -15.91
C ALA A 126 24.11 -6.46 -16.77
N LEU A 127 22.85 -6.68 -17.16
CA LEU A 127 22.41 -7.76 -18.07
C LEU A 127 22.44 -7.31 -19.52
#